data_AF-A0A7K8J351-F1
#
_entry.id   AF-A0A7K8J351-F1
#
_cell.length_a   1.000
_cell.length_b   1.000
_cell.length_c   1.000
_cell.angle_alpha   90.00
_cell.angle_beta   90.00
_cell.angle_gamma   90.00
#
_symmetry.space_group_name_H-M   'P 1'
#
loop_
_entity.id
_entity.type
_entity.pdbx_description
1 polymer ?
#
loop_
_entity_poly.entity_id
_entity_poly.type
_entity_poly.pdbx_seq_one_letter_code
_entity_poly.pdbx_strand_id
1 'polypeptide(L)' 'GMLEDGKKFDSSRDRNKPFKFVMGKQEVIRGWEEGVAQMSVGQRAKMTISPDYAYGSTGHPGIIPPNATLIFDVELMKLE' A
#
# COMPACT_ATOMS: atom_id res chain seq x y z
N GLY A 1 2.81 -4.24 3.93
CA GLY A 1 2.99 -4.69 2.55
C GLY A 1 3.73 -6.01 2.54
N MET A 2 3.18 -6.99 1.84
CA MET A 2 3.78 -8.30 1.58
C MET A 2 3.77 -8.57 0.07
N LEU A 3 4.78 -9.29 -0.40
CA LEU A 3 4.78 -9.88 -1.74
C LEU A 3 3.91 -11.15 -1.76
N GLU A 4 3.63 -11.68 -2.95
CA GLU A 4 2.82 -12.91 -3.11
C GLU A 4 3.44 -14.15 -2.47
N ASP A 5 4.78 -14.18 -2.36
CA ASP A 5 5.53 -15.22 -1.65
C ASP A 5 5.45 -15.10 -0.11
N GLY A 6 4.70 -14.11 0.41
CA GLY A 6 4.54 -13.83 1.84
C GLY A 6 5.66 -13.00 2.45
N LYS A 7 6.70 -12.62 1.68
CA LYS A 7 7.78 -11.78 2.18
C LYS A 7 7.26 -10.39 2.51
N LYS A 8 7.31 -10.03 3.78
CA LYS A 8 7.01 -8.68 4.27
C LYS A 8 8.09 -7.70 3.84
N PHE A 9 7.69 -6.58 3.25
CA PHE A 9 8.61 -5.50 2.85
C PHE A 9 8.35 -4.18 3.59
N ASP A 10 7.15 -3.96 4.11
CA ASP A 10 6.80 -2.74 4.83
C ASP A 10 5.71 -2.96 5.89
N SER A 11 5.77 -2.25 7.01
CA SER A 11 4.75 -2.27 8.07
C SER A 11 4.82 -1.01 8.95
N SER A 12 3.77 -0.19 8.91
CA SER A 12 3.60 0.94 9.84
C SER A 12 3.33 0.48 11.28
N ARG A 13 2.72 -0.70 11.45
CA ARG A 13 2.49 -1.33 12.75
C ARG A 13 3.80 -1.70 13.43
N ASP A 14 4.77 -2.24 12.68
CA ASP A 14 6.10 -2.58 13.23
C ASP A 14 6.86 -1.34 13.70
N ARG A 15 6.58 -0.19 13.07
CA ARG A 15 7.13 1.12 13.45
C ARG A 15 6.36 1.82 14.58
N ASN A 16 5.25 1.25 15.05
CA ASN A 16 4.33 1.85 16.02
C ASN A 16 3.92 3.30 15.68
N LYS A 17 3.85 3.62 14.38
CA LYS A 17 3.55 4.97 13.91
C LYS A 17 2.56 4.92 12.75
N PRO A 18 1.39 5.59 12.85
CA PRO A 18 0.48 5.79 11.73
C PRO A 18 1.19 6.36 10.50
N PHE A 19 0.87 5.81 9.33
CA PHE A 19 1.27 6.39 8.06
C PHE A 19 0.25 7.47 7.67
N LYS A 20 0.73 8.62 7.21
CA LYS A 20 -0.08 9.76 6.75
C LYS A 20 0.34 10.12 5.34
N PHE A 21 -0.62 10.42 4.48
CA PHE A 21 -0.40 10.92 3.13
C PHE A 21 -1.58 11.81 2.74
N VAL A 22 -1.39 12.67 1.73
CA VAL A 22 -2.44 13.53 1.18
C VAL A 22 -3.02 12.88 -0.08
N MET A 23 -4.35 12.66 -0.11
CA MET A 23 -5.04 12.19 -1.31
C MET A 23 -5.02 13.25 -2.42
N GLY A 24 -4.86 12.81 -3.67
CA GLY A 24 -4.80 13.67 -4.86
C GLY A 24 -3.42 14.27 -5.14
N LYS A 25 -2.39 13.92 -4.36
CA LYS A 25 -1.03 14.44 -4.48
C LYS A 25 -0.01 13.44 -5.02
N GLN A 26 -0.45 12.22 -5.36
CA GLN A 26 0.43 11.15 -5.87
C GLN A 26 1.63 10.87 -4.94
N GLU A 27 1.47 11.04 -3.63
CA GLU A 27 2.50 10.73 -2.62
C GLU A 27 2.69 9.22 -2.41
N VAL A 28 1.72 8.43 -2.86
CA VAL A 28 1.66 6.97 -2.73
C VAL A 28 1.38 6.35 -4.09
N ILE A 29 1.55 5.03 -4.20
CA ILE A 29 1.20 4.30 -5.42
C ILE A 29 -0.30 4.44 -5.73
N ARG A 30 -0.64 4.41 -7.02
CA ARG A 30 -2.01 4.62 -7.50
C ARG A 30 -3.03 3.66 -6.85
N GLY A 31 -2.65 2.40 -6.63
CA GLY A 31 -3.52 1.43 -5.97
C GLY A 31 -3.85 1.77 -4.52
N TRP A 32 -2.96 2.48 -3.81
CA TRP A 32 -3.26 3.02 -2.48
C TRP A 32 -4.23 4.19 -2.56
N GLU A 33 -4.00 5.11 -3.49
CA GLU A 33 -4.83 6.29 -3.68
C GLU A 33 -6.29 5.91 -4.02
N GLU A 34 -6.47 4.99 -4.97
CA GLU A 34 -7.81 4.52 -5.37
C GLU A 34 -8.45 3.57 -4.35
N GLY A 35 -7.66 2.70 -3.71
CA GLY A 35 -8.20 1.70 -2.79
C GLY A 35 -8.58 2.31 -1.43
N VAL A 36 -7.76 3.21 -0.87
CA VAL A 36 -8.10 3.90 0.38
C VAL A 36 -9.26 4.87 0.19
N ALA A 37 -9.41 5.48 -1.00
CA ALA A 37 -10.56 6.32 -1.32
C ALA A 37 -11.92 5.58 -1.26
N GLN A 38 -11.91 4.25 -1.36
CA GLN A 38 -13.11 3.40 -1.23
C GLN A 38 -13.36 2.93 0.21
N MET A 39 -12.44 3.23 1.14
CA MET A 39 -12.55 2.78 2.52
C MET A 39 -13.34 3.76 3.38
N SER A 40 -14.00 3.24 4.41
CA SER A 40 -14.62 4.02 5.47
C SER A 40 -13.69 4.17 6.67
N VAL A 41 -13.81 5.28 7.41
CA VAL A 41 -13.06 5.46 8.66
C VAL A 41 -13.38 4.34 9.64
N GLY A 42 -12.36 3.73 10.23
CA GLY A 42 -12.43 2.55 11.08
C GLY A 42 -12.38 1.21 10.32
N GLN A 43 -12.49 1.20 9.00
CA GLN A 43 -12.42 -0.03 8.21
C GLN A 43 -10.99 -0.57 8.17
N ARG A 44 -10.87 -1.89 8.33
CA ARG A 44 -9.67 -2.66 7.99
C ARG A 44 -9.94 -3.54 6.78
N ALA A 45 -9.09 -3.47 5.77
CA ALA A 45 -9.24 -4.19 4.52
C ALA A 45 -7.90 -4.73 4.02
N LYS A 46 -7.97 -5.85 3.31
CA LYS A 46 -6.82 -6.39 2.57
C LYS A 46 -6.92 -5.92 1.12
N MET A 47 -5.90 -5.21 0.65
CA MET A 47 -5.80 -4.70 -0.71
C MET A 47 -4.76 -5.51 -1.48
N THR A 48 -5.17 -6.10 -2.60
CA THR A 48 -4.27 -6.74 -3.56
C THR A 48 -4.12 -5.81 -4.75
N ILE A 49 -2.90 -5.33 -4.99
CA ILE A 49 -2.58 -4.30 -5.98
C ILE A 49 -1.71 -4.92 -7.06
N SER A 50 -2.21 -4.91 -8.31
CA SER A 50 -1.47 -5.36 -9.48
C SER A 50 -0.29 -4.42 -9.78
N PRO A 51 0.77 -4.91 -10.44
CA PRO A 51 2.00 -4.14 -10.64
C PRO A 51 1.80 -2.81 -11.38
N ASP A 52 0.86 -2.72 -12.31
CA ASP A 52 0.51 -1.50 -13.06
C ASP A 52 -0.11 -0.39 -12.19
N TYR A 53 -0.64 -0.73 -11.01
CA TYR A 53 -1.10 0.21 -9.99
C TYR A 53 -0.08 0.39 -8.84
N ALA A 54 1.09 -0.23 -8.95
CA ALA A 54 2.17 -0.22 -7.97
C ALA A 54 3.50 0.28 -8.57
N TYR A 55 4.53 -0.56 -8.62
CA TYR A 55 5.88 -0.21 -9.07
C TYR A 55 6.20 -0.68 -10.51
N GLY A 56 5.22 -1.25 -11.21
CA GLY A 56 5.33 -1.65 -12.61
C GLY A 56 6.47 -2.64 -12.90
N SER A 57 6.95 -2.60 -14.14
CA SER A 57 8.05 -3.44 -14.63
C SER A 57 9.41 -3.06 -14.07
N THR A 58 9.55 -1.89 -13.45
CA THR A 58 10.81 -1.45 -12.84
C THR A 58 10.96 -1.98 -11.42
N GLY A 59 9.86 -2.10 -10.68
CA GLY A 59 9.92 -2.43 -9.26
C GLY A 59 10.51 -1.29 -8.43
N HIS A 60 10.96 -1.62 -7.21
CA HIS A 60 11.70 -0.71 -6.33
C HIS A 60 13.00 -1.39 -5.91
N PRO A 61 14.17 -0.88 -6.38
CA PRO A 61 15.45 -1.55 -6.18
C PRO A 61 15.69 -2.00 -4.73
N GLY A 62 16.05 -3.28 -4.56
CA GLY A 62 16.36 -3.88 -3.26
C GLY A 62 15.16 -4.26 -2.38
N ILE A 63 13.93 -3.87 -2.75
CA ILE A 63 12.73 -4.10 -1.92
C ILE A 63 11.62 -4.80 -2.70
N ILE A 64 11.24 -4.24 -3.85
CA ILE A 64 10.11 -4.72 -4.67
C ILE A 64 10.63 -5.21 -6.03
N PRO A 65 10.44 -6.49 -6.38
CA PRO A 65 10.81 -6.99 -7.69
C PRO A 65 10.01 -6.33 -8.84
N PRO A 66 10.54 -6.33 -10.07
CA PRO A 66 9.77 -6.07 -11.28
C PRO A 66 8.46 -6.87 -11.36
N ASN A 67 7.38 -6.22 -11.80
CA ASN A 67 6.07 -6.83 -12.03
C ASN A 67 5.45 -7.53 -10.81
N ALA A 68 5.84 -7.14 -9.59
CA ALA A 68 5.31 -7.75 -8.37
C ALA A 68 3.90 -7.25 -8.04
N THR A 69 2.99 -8.19 -7.79
CA THR A 69 1.71 -7.91 -7.12
C THR A 69 1.97 -7.65 -5.63
N LEU A 70 1.35 -6.62 -5.07
CA LEU A 70 1.53 -6.24 -3.67
C LEU A 70 0.27 -6.49 -2.86
N ILE A 71 0.45 -6.98 -1.65
CA ILE A 71 -0.63 -7.26 -0.71
C ILE A 71 -0.47 -6.35 0.51
N PHE A 72 -1.47 -5.52 0.78
CA PHE A 72 -1.51 -4.63 1.94
C PHE A 72 -2.66 -4.99 2.87
N ASP A 73 -2.40 -4.90 4.17
CA ASP A 73 -3.41 -4.94 5.22
C ASP A 73 -3.50 -3.51 5.79
N VAL A 74 -4.57 -2.82 5.43
CA VAL A 74 -4.75 -1.38 5.65
C VAL A 74 -5.89 -1.16 6.62
N GLU A 75 -5.70 -0.23 7.54
CA GLU A 75 -6.72 0.24 8.46
C GLU A 75 -6.82 1.76 8.37
N LEU A 76 -7.98 2.27 7.96
CA LEU A 76 -8.20 3.71 7.83
C LEU A 76 -8.59 4.29 9.19
N MET A 77 -7.61 4.83 9.93
CA MET A 77 -7.87 5.30 11.29
C MET A 77 -8.59 6.64 11.37
N LYS A 78 -8.28 7.59 10.48
CA LYS A 78 -8.81 8.97 10.54
C LYS A 78 -8.63 9.69 9.19
N LEU A 79 -9.50 10.66 8.93
CA LEU A 79 -9.34 11.71 7.90
C LEU A 79 -9.17 13.07 8.62
N GLU A 80 -8.24 13.89 8.14
CA GLU A 80 -7.88 15.21 8.72
C GLU A 80 -7.93 16.31 7.68
#